data_AF-A0A642PJX7-F1
#
_entry.id   AF-A0A642PJX7-F1
#
_cell.length_a   1.000
_cell.length_b   1.000
_cell.length_c   1.000
_cell.angle_alpha   90.00
_cell.angle_beta   90.00
_cell.angle_gamma   90.00
#
_symmetry.space_group_name_H-M   'P 1'
#
loop_
_entity.id
_entity.type
_entity.pdbx_description
1 polymer ?
#
loop_
_entity_poly.entity_id
_entity_poly.type
_entity_poly.pdbx_seq_one_letter_code
_entity_poly.pdbx_strand_id
1 'polypeptide(L)'
;LSTFISEYFSLPAEDGFLYEDRLAALYYAYAMECRNQFVSSWFGFNLTLNNILVALTARKFKLDIAPLIVGDTEVCEALRTSNARDFGLGTEVDYLEQLVKISETEELVDREKKLDQLRWDWMEEATFFDYFTVERLFVFLLQLEMIERWISLDKEKGNQLFRSIIAALKDEVQIPAEFR
;
A
#
# COMPACT_ATOMS: atom_id res chain seq x y z
N LEU A 1 3.32 21.91 16.76
CA LEU A 1 2.68 21.38 15.53
C LEU A 1 3.61 20.32 14.98
N SER A 2 3.11 19.16 14.54
CA SER A 2 3.99 18.17 13.88
C SER A 2 4.63 18.80 12.65
N THR A 3 5.88 18.45 12.36
CA THR A 3 6.67 18.92 11.21
C THR A 3 5.88 18.86 9.91
N PHE A 4 5.00 17.86 9.78
CA PHE A 4 4.03 17.68 8.71
C PHE A 4 3.14 18.92 8.45
N ILE A 5 2.48 19.47 9.48
CA ILE A 5 1.53 20.57 9.29
C ILE A 5 2.28 21.84 8.86
N SER A 6 3.46 22.08 9.46
CA SER A 6 4.30 23.22 9.05
C SER A 6 4.81 23.10 7.61
N GLU A 7 5.21 21.90 7.18
CA GLU A 7 5.73 21.69 5.83
C GLU A 7 4.65 21.75 4.77
N TYR A 8 3.48 21.13 5.01
CA TYR A 8 2.33 21.10 4.10
C TYR A 8 1.87 22.50 3.67
N PHE A 9 1.83 23.46 4.61
CA PHE A 9 1.44 24.84 4.30
C PHE A 9 2.57 25.69 3.71
N SER A 10 3.82 25.23 3.77
CA SER A 10 5.00 26.03 3.41
C SER A 10 5.55 25.74 2.00
N LEU A 11 5.29 24.55 1.46
CA LEU A 11 5.84 24.13 0.16
C LEU A 11 4.81 24.30 -0.95
N PRO A 12 5.13 25.03 -2.04
CA PRO A 12 4.26 25.09 -3.20
C PRO A 12 4.07 23.69 -3.78
N ALA A 13 2.89 23.41 -4.33
CA ALA A 13 2.62 22.18 -5.07
C ALA A 13 3.64 22.08 -6.21
N GLU A 14 4.65 21.23 -6.07
CA GLU A 14 5.53 20.89 -7.18
C GLU A 14 4.75 19.95 -8.12
N ASP A 15 4.73 20.27 -9.41
CA ASP A 15 4.11 19.44 -10.44
C ASP A 15 4.74 18.04 -10.42
N GLY A 16 3.92 17.02 -10.18
CA GLY A 16 4.34 15.61 -10.17
C GLY A 16 4.47 14.97 -8.78
N PHE A 17 4.16 15.69 -7.70
CA PHE A 17 4.24 15.17 -6.35
C PHE A 17 2.87 15.08 -5.67
N LEU A 18 2.43 13.86 -5.33
CA LEU A 18 1.17 13.64 -4.61
C LEU A 18 1.38 13.97 -3.12
N TYR A 19 0.55 14.86 -2.59
CA TYR A 19 0.60 15.24 -1.17
C TYR A 19 0.35 14.04 -0.25
N GLU A 20 -0.42 13.08 -0.72
CA GLU A 20 -0.71 11.81 -0.08
C GLU A 20 0.56 10.98 0.11
N ASP A 21 1.43 10.89 -0.91
CA ASP A 21 2.67 10.11 -0.86
C ASP A 21 3.65 10.69 0.15
N ARG A 22 3.67 12.02 0.29
CA ARG A 22 4.47 12.68 1.35
C ARG A 22 3.96 12.41 2.74
N LEU A 23 2.65 12.52 2.91
CA LEU A 23 2.03 12.23 4.20
C LEU A 23 2.31 10.77 4.59
N ALA A 24 2.17 9.86 3.64
CA ALA A 24 2.52 8.45 3.83
C ALA A 24 4.00 8.29 4.20
N ALA A 25 4.93 8.93 3.49
CA ALA A 25 6.36 8.86 3.80
C ALA A 25 6.67 9.30 5.23
N LEU A 26 6.13 10.44 5.66
CA LEU A 26 6.31 10.97 7.01
C LEU A 26 5.64 10.10 8.07
N TYR A 27 4.47 9.53 7.76
CA TYR A 27 3.77 8.62 8.65
C TYR A 27 4.55 7.32 8.86
N TYR A 28 5.05 6.70 7.79
CA TYR A 28 5.88 5.51 7.87
C TYR A 28 7.19 5.79 8.62
N ALA A 29 7.87 6.91 8.33
CA ALA A 29 9.09 7.30 9.04
C ALA A 29 8.85 7.43 10.55
N TYR A 30 7.77 8.14 10.94
CA TYR A 30 7.41 8.27 12.35
C TYR A 30 7.05 6.93 13.00
N ALA A 31 6.29 6.08 12.31
CA ALA A 31 5.84 4.81 12.86
C ALA A 31 6.99 3.79 13.00
N MET A 32 7.98 3.86 12.12
CA MET A 32 9.22 3.06 12.21
C MET A 32 10.16 3.50 13.33
N GLU A 33 10.02 4.72 13.86
CA GLU A 33 10.75 5.16 15.07
C GLU A 33 10.09 4.68 16.38
N CYS A 34 9.00 3.93 16.30
CA CYS A 34 8.30 3.44 17.47
C CYS A 34 9.19 2.49 18.31
N ARG A 35 9.21 2.69 19.62
CA ARG A 35 9.98 1.84 20.56
C ARG A 35 9.49 0.39 20.59
N ASN A 36 8.24 0.16 20.21
CA ASN A 36 7.72 -1.19 20.12
C ASN A 36 8.22 -1.84 18.82
N GLN A 37 9.00 -2.91 18.96
CA GLN A 37 9.66 -3.56 17.82
C GLN A 37 8.66 -4.11 16.81
N PHE A 38 7.56 -4.71 17.26
CA PHE A 38 6.52 -5.22 16.36
C PHE A 38 5.91 -4.08 15.54
N VAL A 39 5.55 -2.97 16.19
CA VAL A 39 4.97 -1.80 15.50
C VAL A 39 5.94 -1.28 14.45
N SER A 40 7.19 -1.01 14.83
CA SER A 40 8.21 -0.56 13.88
C SER A 40 8.37 -1.52 12.69
N SER A 41 8.52 -2.83 12.97
CA SER A 41 8.67 -3.85 11.93
C SER A 41 7.44 -3.98 11.04
N TRP A 42 6.23 -3.86 11.59
CA TRP A 42 4.98 -3.93 10.84
C TRP A 42 4.85 -2.78 9.84
N PHE A 43 5.21 -1.56 10.25
CA PHE A 43 5.21 -0.40 9.36
C PHE A 43 6.30 -0.51 8.29
N GLY A 44 7.50 -0.97 8.65
CA GLY A 44 8.56 -1.26 7.68
C GLY A 44 8.17 -2.32 6.65
N PHE A 45 7.55 -3.41 7.11
CA PHE A 45 7.02 -4.47 6.25
C PHE A 45 5.97 -3.93 5.27
N ASN A 46 4.99 -3.15 5.75
CA ASN A 46 3.96 -2.58 4.89
C ASN A 46 4.51 -1.56 3.90
N LEU A 47 5.47 -0.73 4.29
CA LEU A 47 6.16 0.19 3.39
C LEU A 47 6.84 -0.57 2.24
N THR A 48 7.64 -1.58 2.58
CA THR A 48 8.34 -2.43 1.62
C THR A 48 7.37 -3.15 0.69
N LEU A 49 6.33 -3.78 1.24
CA LEU A 49 5.31 -4.49 0.48
C LEU A 49 4.61 -3.57 -0.52
N ASN A 50 4.17 -2.39 -0.08
CA ASN A 50 3.47 -1.43 -0.92
C ASN A 50 4.39 -0.89 -2.03
N ASN A 51 5.63 -0.51 -1.71
CA ASN A 51 6.58 0.00 -2.70
C ASN A 51 6.94 -1.06 -3.76
N ILE A 52 7.08 -2.34 -3.37
CA ILE A 52 7.30 -3.43 -4.33
C ILE A 52 6.10 -3.57 -5.28
N LEU A 53 4.87 -3.55 -4.76
CA LEU A 53 3.66 -3.62 -5.59
C LEU A 53 3.55 -2.43 -6.56
N VAL A 54 3.89 -1.22 -6.08
CA VAL A 54 3.97 -0.01 -6.91
C VAL A 54 5.02 -0.18 -8.00
N ALA A 55 6.24 -0.63 -7.66
CA ALA A 55 7.32 -0.83 -8.63
C ALA A 55 6.96 -1.89 -9.70
N LEU A 56 6.34 -3.00 -9.29
CA LEU A 56 5.86 -4.04 -10.21
C LEU A 56 4.78 -3.50 -11.16
N THR A 57 3.87 -2.70 -10.63
CA THR A 57 2.79 -2.07 -11.40
C THR A 57 3.33 -1.03 -12.37
N ALA A 58 4.21 -0.13 -11.90
CA ALA A 58 4.87 0.87 -12.71
C ALA A 58 5.65 0.22 -13.87
N ARG A 59 6.39 -0.86 -13.60
CA ARG A 59 7.09 -1.64 -14.63
C ARG A 59 6.12 -2.25 -15.65
N LYS A 60 4.99 -2.80 -15.20
CA LYS A 60 3.96 -3.37 -16.09
C LYS A 60 3.38 -2.31 -17.05
N PHE A 61 3.21 -1.08 -16.57
CA PHE A 61 2.65 0.03 -17.35
C PHE A 61 3.70 0.97 -17.96
N LYS A 62 5.00 0.65 -17.84
CA LYS A 62 6.13 1.46 -18.32
C LYS A 62 6.14 2.89 -17.77
N LEU A 63 5.74 3.05 -16.51
CA LEU A 63 5.83 4.29 -15.76
C LEU A 63 7.22 4.40 -15.12
N ASP A 64 7.65 5.64 -14.85
CA ASP A 64 8.85 5.87 -14.07
C ASP A 64 8.63 5.44 -12.62
N ILE A 65 9.55 4.63 -12.08
CA ILE A 65 9.42 4.02 -10.75
C ILE A 65 9.88 4.99 -9.68
N ALA A 66 10.97 5.71 -9.93
CA ALA A 66 11.63 6.55 -8.94
C ALA A 66 10.71 7.57 -8.24
N PRO A 67 9.82 8.31 -8.94
CA PRO A 67 8.93 9.29 -8.29
C PRO A 67 7.78 8.65 -7.50
N LEU A 68 7.49 7.35 -7.70
CA LEU A 68 6.36 6.66 -7.07
C LEU A 68 6.75 5.95 -5.77
N ILE A 69 8.04 5.83 -5.46
CA ILE A 69 8.51 5.13 -4.25
C ILE A 69 8.45 6.04 -3.04
N VAL A 70 7.71 5.61 -2.03
CA VAL A 70 7.47 6.33 -0.77
C VAL A 70 8.51 5.93 0.28
N GLY A 71 9.07 6.89 1.02
CA GLY A 71 10.01 6.63 2.12
C GLY A 71 11.48 6.57 1.68
N ASP A 72 12.39 6.26 2.60
CA ASP A 72 13.84 6.37 2.38
C ASP A 72 14.62 5.22 3.05
N THR A 73 14.24 3.98 2.72
CA THR A 73 14.94 2.77 3.19
C THR A 73 15.89 2.22 2.12
N GLU A 74 16.79 1.32 2.50
CA GLU A 74 17.69 0.63 1.55
C GLU A 74 16.89 -0.07 0.42
N VAL A 75 15.75 -0.65 0.77
CA VAL A 75 14.82 -1.23 -0.20
C VAL A 75 14.23 -0.17 -1.14
N CYS A 76 13.92 1.03 -0.65
CA CYS A 76 13.45 2.13 -1.50
C CYS A 76 14.51 2.54 -2.52
N GLU A 77 15.76 2.67 -2.09
CA GLU A 77 16.89 2.99 -2.96
C GLU A 77 17.13 1.91 -4.02
N ALA A 78 17.05 0.64 -3.63
CA ALA A 78 17.11 -0.48 -4.57
C ALA A 78 15.99 -0.41 -5.61
N LEU A 79 14.74 -0.10 -5.20
CA LEU A 79 13.61 0.04 -6.12
C LEU A 79 13.75 1.22 -7.09
N ARG A 80 14.38 2.32 -6.65
CA ARG A 80 14.62 3.52 -7.50
C ARG A 80 15.70 3.29 -8.55
N THR A 81 16.74 2.53 -8.22
CA THR A 81 17.96 2.43 -9.02
C THR A 81 18.07 1.13 -9.82
N SER A 82 17.47 0.04 -9.32
CA SER A 82 17.67 -1.29 -9.87
C SER A 82 16.78 -1.58 -11.08
N ASN A 83 17.43 -2.03 -12.15
CA ASN A 83 16.76 -2.53 -13.36
C ASN A 83 16.56 -4.05 -13.37
N ALA A 84 17.00 -4.76 -12.31
CA ALA A 84 16.85 -6.20 -12.22
C ALA A 84 15.37 -6.61 -12.11
N ARG A 85 15.03 -7.84 -12.54
CA ARG A 85 13.65 -8.35 -12.51
C ARG A 85 13.08 -8.36 -11.09
N ASP A 86 13.91 -8.71 -10.12
CA ASP A 86 13.65 -8.77 -8.68
C ASP A 86 14.17 -7.51 -7.95
N PHE A 87 14.57 -6.47 -8.68
CA PHE A 87 15.20 -5.27 -8.14
C PHE A 87 16.49 -5.53 -7.34
N GLY A 88 17.07 -6.73 -7.42
CA GLY A 88 18.22 -7.13 -6.59
C GLY A 88 17.86 -7.42 -5.14
N LEU A 89 16.57 -7.54 -4.81
CA LEU A 89 16.05 -7.71 -3.46
C LEU A 89 15.74 -9.18 -3.10
N GLY A 90 16.06 -10.13 -3.99
CA GLY A 90 15.74 -11.55 -3.76
C GLY A 90 16.34 -12.16 -2.49
N THR A 91 17.42 -11.57 -1.95
CA THR A 91 18.03 -12.01 -0.68
C THR A 91 17.61 -11.19 0.53
N GLU A 92 17.06 -9.99 0.32
CA GLU A 92 16.68 -9.07 1.40
C GLU A 92 15.19 -9.20 1.74
N VAL A 93 14.38 -9.61 0.77
CA VAL A 93 12.93 -9.70 0.89
C VAL A 93 12.47 -11.12 0.57
N ASP A 94 12.39 -11.95 1.60
CA ASP A 94 12.08 -13.39 1.49
C ASP A 94 10.73 -13.68 0.79
N TYR A 95 9.78 -12.75 0.92
CA TYR A 95 8.44 -12.85 0.33
C TYR A 95 8.32 -12.20 -1.07
N LEU A 96 9.42 -11.74 -1.67
CA LEU A 96 9.40 -11.05 -2.97
C LEU A 96 8.86 -11.95 -4.09
N GLU A 97 9.31 -13.21 -4.17
CA GLU A 97 8.83 -14.14 -5.18
C GLU A 97 7.32 -14.39 -5.05
N GLN A 98 6.83 -14.48 -3.82
CA GLN A 98 5.40 -14.60 -3.53
C GLN A 98 4.65 -13.35 -3.99
N LEU A 99 5.17 -12.15 -3.70
CA LEU A 99 4.57 -10.90 -4.16
C LEU A 99 4.51 -10.78 -5.69
N VAL A 100 5.55 -11.21 -6.40
CA VAL A 100 5.54 -11.22 -7.88
C VAL A 100 4.40 -12.11 -8.38
N LYS A 101 4.26 -13.33 -7.85
CA LYS A 101 3.16 -14.25 -8.21
C LYS A 101 1.78 -13.66 -7.88
N ILE A 102 1.65 -12.97 -6.74
CA ILE A 102 0.40 -12.31 -6.36
C ILE A 102 0.07 -11.17 -7.34
N SER A 103 1.05 -10.36 -7.73
CA SER A 103 0.87 -9.24 -8.67
C SER A 103 0.37 -9.69 -10.06
N GLU A 104 0.76 -10.90 -10.47
CA GLU A 104 0.37 -11.53 -11.73
C GLU A 104 -1.06 -12.12 -11.69
N THR A 105 -1.66 -12.29 -10.50
CA THR A 105 -3.04 -12.80 -10.37
C THR A 105 -4.05 -11.84 -11.00
N GLU A 106 -4.79 -12.26 -12.02
CA GLU A 106 -5.70 -11.39 -12.80
C GLU A 106 -6.94 -10.95 -12.01
N GLU A 107 -7.53 -11.86 -11.23
CA GLU A 107 -8.73 -11.60 -10.45
C GLU A 107 -8.38 -10.73 -9.24
N LEU A 108 -9.01 -9.55 -9.14
CA LEU A 108 -8.64 -8.53 -8.15
C LEU A 108 -8.97 -8.97 -6.73
N VAL A 109 -10.07 -9.67 -6.52
CA VAL A 109 -10.47 -10.12 -5.18
C VAL A 109 -9.52 -11.20 -4.67
N ASP A 110 -9.12 -12.15 -5.50
CA ASP A 110 -8.15 -13.19 -5.20
C ASP A 110 -6.75 -12.59 -4.94
N ARG A 111 -6.37 -11.57 -5.73
CA ARG A 111 -5.14 -10.82 -5.47
C ARG A 111 -5.17 -10.16 -4.09
N GLU A 112 -6.24 -9.46 -3.73
CA GLU A 112 -6.37 -8.85 -2.41
C GLU A 112 -6.35 -9.88 -1.28
N LYS A 113 -7.04 -11.02 -1.44
CA LYS A 113 -7.02 -12.10 -0.45
C LYS A 113 -5.63 -12.67 -0.23
N LYS A 114 -4.86 -12.87 -1.30
CA LYS A 114 -3.48 -13.37 -1.21
C LYS A 114 -2.54 -12.36 -0.55
N LEU A 115 -2.74 -11.06 -0.81
CA LEU A 115 -1.98 -10.01 -0.11
C LEU A 115 -2.30 -10.00 1.38
N ASP A 116 -3.57 -10.14 1.74
CA ASP A 116 -3.98 -10.24 3.13
C ASP A 116 -3.44 -11.51 3.80
N GLN A 117 -3.46 -12.65 3.11
CA GLN A 117 -2.86 -13.87 3.63
C GLN A 117 -1.37 -13.68 3.90
N LEU A 118 -0.63 -13.05 2.98
CA LEU A 118 0.78 -12.74 3.19
C LEU A 118 1.01 -11.85 4.43
N ARG A 119 0.17 -10.82 4.62
CA ARG A 119 0.23 -9.98 5.82
C ARG A 119 -0.07 -10.78 7.09
N TRP A 120 -1.04 -11.70 7.01
CA TRP A 120 -1.43 -12.56 8.11
C TRP A 120 -0.28 -13.48 8.53
N ASP A 121 0.31 -14.19 7.56
CA ASP A 121 1.42 -15.11 7.78
C ASP A 121 2.62 -14.36 8.41
N TRP A 122 2.93 -13.17 7.89
CA TRP A 122 3.98 -12.32 8.46
C TRP A 122 3.71 -11.97 9.93
N MET A 123 2.48 -11.63 10.31
CA MET A 123 2.13 -11.31 11.70
C MET A 123 2.24 -12.52 12.63
N GLU A 124 1.87 -13.71 12.15
CA GLU A 124 1.98 -14.96 12.91
C GLU A 124 3.45 -15.32 13.15
N GLU A 125 4.31 -15.16 12.15
CA GLU A 125 5.75 -15.38 12.27
C GLU A 125 6.40 -14.34 13.19
N ALA A 126 6.09 -13.05 13.00
CA ALA A 126 6.67 -11.96 13.78
C ALA A 126 6.34 -12.06 15.28
N THR A 127 5.19 -12.65 15.64
CA THR A 127 4.75 -12.82 17.03
C THR A 127 4.79 -14.26 17.53
N PHE A 128 5.46 -15.17 16.81
CA PHE A 128 5.49 -16.59 17.13
C PHE A 128 5.93 -16.86 18.58
N PHE A 129 6.94 -16.13 19.07
CA PHE A 129 7.48 -16.25 20.43
C PHE A 129 6.84 -15.32 21.47
N ASP A 130 5.92 -14.45 21.05
CA ASP A 130 5.27 -13.47 21.92
C ASP A 130 4.04 -14.08 22.59
N TYR A 131 4.19 -14.84 23.67
CA TYR A 131 3.04 -15.54 24.27
C TYR A 131 2.15 -14.65 25.15
N PHE A 132 2.75 -13.73 25.90
CA PHE A 132 2.07 -12.89 26.91
C PHE A 132 2.52 -11.44 26.85
N THR A 133 2.50 -10.86 25.65
CA THR A 133 2.98 -9.50 25.41
C THR A 133 1.90 -8.64 24.75
N VAL A 134 2.12 -7.32 24.68
CA VAL A 134 1.16 -6.38 24.10
C VAL A 134 1.04 -6.56 22.58
N GLU A 135 2.07 -7.10 21.95
CA GLU A 135 2.16 -7.42 20.52
C GLU A 135 1.04 -8.38 20.09
N ARG A 136 0.66 -9.32 20.96
CA ARG A 136 -0.50 -10.21 20.71
C ARG A 136 -1.82 -9.44 20.62
N LEU A 137 -1.99 -8.38 21.40
CA LEU A 137 -3.18 -7.52 21.30
C LEU A 137 -3.17 -6.72 19.99
N PHE A 138 -2.00 -6.25 19.55
CA PHE A 138 -1.88 -5.55 18.27
C PHE A 138 -2.16 -6.47 17.08
N VAL A 139 -1.57 -7.67 17.05
CA VAL A 139 -1.87 -8.67 16.01
C VAL A 139 -3.35 -9.03 16.01
N PHE A 140 -3.93 -9.28 17.17
CA PHE A 140 -5.36 -9.56 17.26
C PHE A 140 -6.22 -8.43 16.68
N LEU A 141 -5.89 -7.16 16.99
CA LEU A 141 -6.60 -6.01 16.45
C LEU A 141 -6.48 -5.94 14.92
N LEU A 142 -5.27 -6.10 14.38
CA LEU A 142 -5.03 -6.09 12.93
C LEU A 142 -5.78 -7.22 12.22
N GLN A 143 -5.77 -8.42 12.79
CA GLN A 143 -6.51 -9.58 12.28
C GLN A 143 -8.02 -9.34 12.30
N LEU A 144 -8.54 -8.72 13.37
CA LEU A 144 -9.94 -8.35 13.47
C LEU A 144 -10.33 -7.32 12.41
N GLU A 145 -9.55 -6.26 12.24
CA GLU A 145 -9.77 -5.24 11.21
C GLU A 145 -9.77 -5.83 9.80
N MET A 146 -8.85 -6.76 9.51
CA MET A 146 -8.82 -7.48 8.23
C MET A 146 -10.10 -8.30 7.99
N ILE A 147 -10.59 -9.03 9.01
CA ILE A 147 -11.83 -9.79 8.91
C ILE A 147 -13.03 -8.87 8.73
N GLU A 148 -13.12 -7.79 9.50
CA GLU A 148 -14.20 -6.81 9.39
C GLU A 148 -14.24 -6.16 7.99
N ARG A 149 -13.08 -5.86 7.41
CA ARG A 149 -12.97 -5.39 6.02
C ARG A 149 -13.64 -6.36 5.05
N TRP A 150 -13.34 -7.66 5.15
CA TRP A 150 -13.94 -8.68 4.29
C TRP A 150 -15.43 -8.90 4.54
N ILE A 151 -15.90 -8.79 5.78
CA ILE A 151 -17.34 -8.88 6.11
C ILE A 151 -18.09 -7.67 5.54
N SER A 152 -17.48 -6.48 5.54
CA SER A 152 -18.10 -5.25 5.03
C SER A 152 -18.26 -5.23 3.51
N LEU A 153 -17.45 -6.03 2.80
CA LEU A 153 -17.46 -6.15 1.33
C LEU A 153 -18.67 -6.96 0.85
N ASP A 154 -19.81 -6.28 0.79
CA ASP A 154 -21.07 -6.81 0.27
C ASP A 154 -21.20 -6.56 -1.24
N LYS A 155 -21.46 -7.63 -2.00
CA LYS A 155 -21.66 -7.61 -3.45
C LYS A 155 -22.82 -6.70 -3.86
N GLU A 156 -23.86 -6.59 -3.04
CA GLU A 156 -24.99 -5.72 -3.34
C GLU A 156 -24.61 -4.24 -3.24
N LYS A 157 -23.90 -3.86 -2.17
CA LYS A 157 -23.34 -2.50 -2.01
C LYS A 157 -22.38 -2.16 -3.14
N GLY A 158 -21.51 -3.09 -3.53
CA GLY A 158 -20.59 -2.91 -4.65
C GLY A 158 -21.30 -2.62 -5.97
N ASN A 159 -22.40 -3.33 -6.27
CA ASN A 159 -23.21 -3.09 -7.47
C ASN A 159 -23.92 -1.73 -7.42
N GLN A 160 -24.41 -1.31 -6.26
CA GLN A 160 -25.03 0.01 -6.09
C GLN A 160 -24.01 1.14 -6.33
N LEU A 161 -22.81 1.03 -5.76
CA LEU A 161 -21.69 1.96 -5.98
C LEU A 161 -21.25 2.00 -7.44
N PHE A 162 -21.12 0.84 -8.09
CA PHE A 162 -20.78 0.80 -9.51
C PHE A 162 -21.82 1.53 -10.36
N ARG A 163 -23.11 1.29 -10.10
CA ARG A 163 -24.20 1.96 -10.81
C ARG A 163 -24.22 3.47 -10.55
N SER A 164 -23.92 3.93 -9.34
CA SER A 164 -23.86 5.36 -9.04
C SER A 164 -22.70 6.04 -9.77
N ILE A 165 -21.53 5.39 -9.86
CA ILE A 165 -20.38 5.91 -10.63
C ILE A 165 -20.75 6.01 -12.12
N ILE A 166 -21.38 4.98 -12.70
CA ILE A 166 -21.80 5.01 -14.11
C ILE A 166 -22.86 6.10 -14.35
N ALA A 167 -23.77 6.31 -13.41
CA ALA A 167 -24.76 7.39 -13.50
C ALA A 167 -24.07 8.77 -13.48
N ALA A 168 -23.16 9.00 -12.54
CA ALA A 168 -22.41 10.26 -12.44
C ALA A 168 -21.59 10.54 -13.72
N LEU A 169 -20.89 9.54 -14.25
CA LEU A 169 -20.13 9.68 -15.51
C LEU A 169 -21.03 10.00 -16.70
N LYS A 170 -22.25 9.45 -16.76
CA LYS A 170 -23.22 9.78 -17.82
C LYS A 170 -23.74 11.21 -17.69
N ASP A 171 -23.92 11.71 -16.48
CA ASP A 171 -24.38 13.07 -16.23
C ASP A 171 -23.27 14.11 -16.51
N GLU A 172 -22.00 13.76 -16.35
CA GLU A 172 -20.87 14.62 -16.73
C GLU A 172 -20.66 14.69 -18.25
N VAL A 173 -20.97 13.61 -18.98
CA VAL A 173 -20.91 13.57 -20.45
C VAL A 173 -22.25 14.05 -21.04
N GLN A 174 -22.65 15.28 -20.73
CA GLN A 174 -23.69 15.95 -21.55
C GLN A 174 -23.05 16.56 -22.80
N ILE A 175 -23.47 16.05 -23.96
CA ILE A 175 -23.09 16.58 -25.28
C ILE A 175 -23.45 18.07 -25.32
N PRO A 176 -22.52 18.98 -25.66
CA PRO A 176 -22.82 20.40 -25.80
C PRO A 176 -24.01 20.60 -26.73
N ALA A 177 -24.93 21.47 -26.34
CA ALA A 177 -26.19 21.74 -27.06
C ALA A 177 -26.01 22.19 -28.52
N GLU A 178 -24.78 22.43 -28.97
CA GLU A 178 -24.40 22.77 -30.34
C GLU A 178 -24.47 21.58 -31.32
N PHE A 179 -24.61 20.33 -30.83
CA PHE A 179 -24.72 19.13 -31.67
C PHE A 179 -26.10 18.45 -31.66
N ARG A 180 -27.17 19.17 -31.26
CA ARG A 180 -28.55 18.64 -31.23
C ARG A 180 -29.41 19.18 -32.35
#